data_AF-A0A662Q808-F1
#
_entry.id   AF-A0A662Q808-F1
#
_cell.length_a   1.000
_cell.length_b   1.000
_cell.length_c   1.000
_cell.angle_alpha   90.00
_cell.angle_beta   90.00
_cell.angle_gamma   90.00
#
_symmetry.space_group_name_H-M   'P 1'
#
loop_
_entity.id
_entity.type
_entity.pdbx_description
1 polymer ?
#
loop_
_entity_poly.entity_id
_entity_poly.type
_entity_poly.pdbx_seq_one_letter_code
_entity_poly.pdbx_strand_id
1 'polypeptide(L)'
;MHDIGKFYRRAYRRGNHATLSGEFVEKYVPEFQNKKLIRDLVLKHHKEPVDRATQIIKEADWLSAAERREERAEQEYRGEMRRMKHIFAAHDSKHEFYYRIAPLDLKDYRILEGNTREEASVAEYRALWGPFLEDVKRLKELYSDGIKDDQSLRHYIKTLLELLREYTFFIPSAPSREVEVRNSLYAHHKTTAALASAILLNERNNLDEKFTIILGDVAGIQRYVYGSRTYKGALKALRARSIYISILTEAVARHIVNRLGLLPLNIAFCSGGHFMILAHYVEEDELEEILKEIEEFMLREQRGRIGLKLSYVYVSREDFTNGERFRNRLEEVVWKLRESGFSLFRRIMHENFEAIFGPFAVKGDTCYSCGGTERVEVEVTDGRKIYLCERCRRMRELARELRDSKYMLAISWSDGIAKPEELSIDDPDYGVYTGPLNFTSSGLLVSYHLCKDLDSALRLIHMFLKQGLKAIDIDIYKINDTDLGHELERLRNLDGEYKDIAHKVSIGFKFISKHTPLSGEGDIREFDDMAKASRGSKMIGYLKLDIDDLGKRLKEYCERISDFLTFSETMSFITEGCIEHMLSLHFNRDDMNKLYLIYS
;
A
#
# COMPACT_ATOMS: atom_id res chain seq x y z
N MET A 1 1.14 -18.76 -2.01
CA MET A 1 2.04 -19.82 -2.53
C MET A 1 1.28 -21.07 -2.94
N HIS A 2 0.12 -21.41 -2.36
CA HIS A 2 -0.61 -22.65 -2.69
C HIS A 2 -0.89 -22.80 -4.19
N ASP A 3 -1.18 -21.67 -4.86
CA ASP A 3 -1.52 -21.61 -6.28
C ASP A 3 -0.39 -21.12 -7.20
N ILE A 4 0.85 -20.98 -6.72
CA ILE A 4 1.96 -20.51 -7.58
C ILE A 4 2.24 -21.46 -8.75
N GLY A 5 1.95 -22.75 -8.57
CA GLY A 5 2.03 -23.78 -9.59
C GLY A 5 1.07 -23.54 -10.76
N LYS A 6 0.02 -22.72 -10.63
CA LYS A 6 -0.83 -22.33 -11.77
C LYS A 6 -0.02 -21.53 -12.78
N PHE A 7 0.83 -20.61 -12.32
CA PHE A 7 1.75 -19.86 -13.19
C PHE A 7 2.78 -20.80 -13.84
N TYR A 8 3.41 -21.67 -13.05
CA TYR A 8 4.39 -22.62 -13.56
C TYR A 8 3.78 -23.58 -14.60
N ARG A 9 2.57 -24.09 -14.32
CA ARG A 9 1.80 -24.96 -15.21
C ARG A 9 1.51 -24.28 -16.55
N ARG A 10 1.03 -23.03 -16.55
CA ARG A 10 0.71 -22.29 -17.79
C ARG A 10 1.97 -21.98 -18.64
N ALA A 11 3.14 -21.83 -18.01
CA ALA A 11 4.41 -21.58 -18.70
C ALA A 11 5.02 -22.83 -19.40
N TYR A 12 4.65 -24.05 -18.96
CA TYR A 12 5.25 -25.30 -19.45
C TYR A 12 4.27 -26.44 -19.78
N ARG A 13 2.97 -26.24 -19.55
CA ARG A 13 1.90 -27.25 -19.73
C ARG A 13 2.22 -28.59 -19.08
N ARG A 14 2.62 -28.56 -17.81
CA ARG A 14 3.11 -29.74 -17.09
C ARG A 14 2.33 -29.95 -15.79
N GLY A 15 1.98 -31.21 -15.52
CA GLY A 15 1.58 -31.68 -14.20
C GLY A 15 0.33 -31.03 -13.60
N ASN A 16 0.06 -31.39 -12.35
CA ASN A 16 -0.93 -30.73 -11.50
C ASN A 16 -0.27 -29.50 -10.84
N HIS A 17 -0.99 -28.37 -10.75
CA HIS A 17 -0.44 -27.15 -10.14
C HIS A 17 -0.08 -27.35 -8.68
N ALA A 18 -0.82 -28.14 -7.89
CA ALA A 18 -0.47 -28.42 -6.50
C ALA A 18 0.91 -29.09 -6.38
N THR A 19 1.21 -30.05 -7.26
CA THR A 19 2.52 -30.70 -7.33
C THR A 19 3.63 -29.70 -7.68
N LEU A 20 3.37 -28.85 -8.68
CA LEU A 20 4.31 -27.81 -9.10
C LEU A 20 4.54 -26.73 -8.03
N SER A 21 3.51 -26.37 -7.27
CA SER A 21 3.64 -25.48 -6.11
C SER A 21 4.52 -26.14 -5.03
N GLY A 22 4.37 -27.45 -4.79
CA GLY A 22 5.25 -28.21 -3.89
C GLY A 22 6.70 -28.24 -4.37
N GLU A 23 6.93 -28.46 -5.67
CA GLU A 23 8.27 -28.35 -6.28
C GLU A 23 8.87 -26.95 -6.11
N PHE A 24 8.04 -25.91 -6.26
CA PHE A 24 8.46 -24.53 -6.06
C PHE A 24 8.93 -24.30 -4.62
N VAL A 25 8.18 -24.77 -3.62
CA VAL A 25 8.57 -24.66 -2.21
C VAL A 25 9.88 -25.40 -1.95
N GLU A 26 10.01 -26.65 -2.40
CA GLU A 26 11.22 -27.45 -2.19
C GLU A 26 12.45 -26.77 -2.78
N LYS A 27 12.33 -26.26 -4.01
CA LYS A 27 13.47 -25.74 -4.77
C LYS A 27 13.80 -24.28 -4.45
N TYR A 28 12.82 -23.43 -4.21
CA TYR A 28 13.01 -21.98 -4.20
C TYR A 28 12.75 -21.30 -2.86
N VAL A 29 12.02 -21.92 -1.92
CA VAL A 29 11.89 -21.36 -0.57
C VAL A 29 13.17 -21.66 0.22
N PRO A 30 13.75 -20.67 0.93
CA PRO A 30 14.89 -20.89 1.84
C PRO A 30 14.62 -21.98 2.88
N GLU A 31 15.67 -22.57 3.43
CA GLU A 31 15.53 -23.51 4.54
C GLU A 31 15.04 -22.78 5.80
N PHE A 32 14.07 -23.36 6.49
CA PHE A 32 13.58 -22.92 7.79
C PHE A 32 12.82 -24.06 8.47
N GLN A 33 12.60 -23.97 9.78
CA GLN A 33 12.06 -25.05 10.60
C GLN A 33 10.80 -25.72 10.02
N ASN A 34 9.88 -24.92 9.43
CA ASN A 34 8.58 -25.39 8.94
C ASN A 34 8.50 -25.55 7.41
N LYS A 35 9.62 -25.58 6.69
CA LYS A 35 9.61 -25.72 5.20
C LYS A 35 8.86 -26.97 4.73
N LYS A 36 9.11 -28.12 5.36
CA LYS A 36 8.43 -29.39 5.02
C LYS A 36 6.93 -29.31 5.24
N LEU A 37 6.50 -28.68 6.33
CA LEU A 37 5.09 -28.44 6.61
C LEU A 37 4.46 -27.60 5.49
N ILE A 38 5.06 -26.46 5.13
CA ILE A 38 4.54 -25.61 4.04
C ILE A 38 4.43 -26.38 2.72
N ARG A 39 5.46 -27.16 2.35
CA ARG A 39 5.42 -27.99 1.15
C ARG A 39 4.25 -28.96 1.19
N ASP A 40 4.04 -29.64 2.31
CA ASP A 40 2.99 -30.63 2.45
C ASP A 40 1.59 -29.99 2.43
N LEU A 41 1.40 -28.81 3.05
CA LEU A 41 0.17 -28.03 2.97
C LEU A 41 -0.16 -27.66 1.52
N VAL A 42 0.83 -27.15 0.79
CA VAL A 42 0.70 -26.79 -0.61
C VAL A 42 0.39 -28.01 -1.50
N LEU A 43 0.92 -29.18 -1.21
CA LEU A 43 0.61 -30.41 -1.95
C LEU A 43 -0.79 -30.98 -1.68
N LYS A 44 -1.35 -30.69 -0.50
CA LYS A 44 -2.58 -31.31 0.00
C LYS A 44 -3.80 -30.39 0.00
N HIS A 45 -3.69 -29.11 -0.30
CA HIS A 45 -4.82 -28.16 -0.18
C HIS A 45 -6.08 -28.52 -1.00
N HIS A 46 -5.94 -29.24 -2.12
CA HIS A 46 -7.09 -29.78 -2.89
C HIS A 46 -7.56 -31.18 -2.45
N LYS A 47 -6.83 -31.85 -1.56
CA LYS A 47 -7.20 -33.18 -1.05
C LYS A 47 -8.16 -33.04 0.13
N GLU A 48 -8.74 -34.16 0.56
CA GLU A 48 -9.46 -34.20 1.82
C GLU A 48 -8.48 -33.88 2.96
N PRO A 49 -8.71 -32.81 3.74
CA PRO A 49 -7.74 -32.37 4.74
C PRO A 49 -7.65 -33.40 5.86
N VAL A 50 -6.43 -33.86 6.12
CA VAL A 50 -6.10 -34.78 7.23
C VAL A 50 -5.62 -34.05 8.48
N ASP A 51 -5.33 -32.75 8.36
CA ASP A 51 -4.84 -31.90 9.45
C ASP A 51 -5.47 -30.50 9.39
N ARG A 52 -5.55 -29.83 10.56
CA ARG A 52 -6.21 -28.53 10.69
C ARG A 52 -5.53 -27.43 9.86
N ALA A 53 -4.20 -27.45 9.75
CA ALA A 53 -3.49 -26.44 8.97
C ALA A 53 -3.84 -26.53 7.47
N THR A 54 -3.95 -27.73 6.90
CA THR A 54 -4.46 -27.94 5.54
C THR A 54 -5.91 -27.44 5.42
N GLN A 55 -6.73 -27.70 6.44
CA GLN A 55 -8.11 -27.25 6.47
C GLN A 55 -8.24 -25.72 6.50
N ILE A 56 -7.43 -25.01 7.28
CA ILE A 56 -7.41 -23.53 7.33
C ILE A 56 -7.08 -22.94 5.96
N ILE A 57 -6.05 -23.48 5.28
CA ILE A 57 -5.67 -22.99 3.94
C ILE A 57 -6.80 -23.22 2.94
N LYS A 58 -7.45 -24.39 2.98
CA LYS A 58 -8.58 -24.72 2.13
C LYS A 58 -9.79 -23.82 2.41
N GLU A 59 -10.11 -23.58 3.67
CA GLU A 59 -11.18 -22.66 4.09
C GLU A 59 -10.89 -21.23 3.60
N ALA A 60 -9.66 -20.74 3.77
CA ALA A 60 -9.26 -19.40 3.34
C ALA A 60 -9.31 -19.22 1.82
N ASP A 61 -8.87 -20.23 1.07
CA ASP A 61 -8.92 -20.24 -0.41
C ASP A 61 -10.38 -20.15 -0.90
N TRP A 62 -11.26 -20.96 -0.30
CA TRP A 62 -12.70 -20.92 -0.56
C TRP A 62 -13.35 -19.58 -0.22
N LEU A 63 -12.97 -18.95 0.89
CA LEU A 63 -13.50 -17.65 1.30
C LEU A 63 -12.96 -16.50 0.40
N SER A 64 -11.74 -16.63 -0.11
CA SER A 64 -11.10 -15.65 -1.01
C SER A 64 -11.77 -15.59 -2.39
N ALA A 65 -12.15 -16.76 -2.92
CA ALA A 65 -12.66 -16.91 -4.29
C ALA A 65 -14.14 -17.31 -4.37
N ALA A 66 -14.83 -17.58 -3.25
CA ALA A 66 -16.22 -18.09 -3.22
C ALA A 66 -16.42 -19.39 -4.06
N GLU A 67 -15.38 -20.22 -4.16
CA GLU A 67 -15.18 -21.31 -5.12
C GLU A 67 -16.05 -22.59 -4.92
N ARG A 68 -17.28 -22.48 -4.39
CA ARG A 68 -18.20 -23.64 -4.30
C ARG A 68 -18.72 -24.14 -5.67
N ARG A 69 -18.51 -23.42 -6.77
CA ARG A 69 -19.02 -23.77 -8.11
C ARG A 69 -17.97 -24.29 -9.10
N GLU A 70 -16.67 -24.16 -8.83
CA GLU A 70 -15.63 -24.30 -9.87
C GLU A 70 -14.78 -25.58 -9.80
N GLU A 71 -14.86 -26.39 -8.74
CA GLU A 71 -14.15 -27.68 -8.66
C GLU A 71 -14.56 -28.68 -9.76
N ARG A 72 -15.73 -28.51 -10.39
CA ARG A 72 -16.14 -29.32 -11.55
C ARG A 72 -15.43 -28.95 -12.87
N ALA A 73 -14.83 -27.76 -12.97
CA ALA A 73 -14.22 -27.26 -14.19
C ALA A 73 -12.72 -27.60 -14.34
N GLU A 74 -12.01 -27.89 -13.25
CA GLU A 74 -10.57 -28.21 -13.30
C GLU A 74 -10.24 -29.55 -13.98
N GLN A 75 -11.25 -30.42 -14.19
CA GLN A 75 -11.07 -31.73 -14.81
C GLN A 75 -11.02 -31.71 -16.34
N GLU A 76 -11.40 -30.60 -16.99
CA GLU A 76 -11.21 -30.42 -18.43
C GLU A 76 -10.11 -29.36 -18.69
N TYR A 77 -9.15 -29.68 -19.57
CA TYR A 77 -7.97 -28.88 -19.96
C TYR A 77 -8.30 -27.55 -20.67
N ARG A 78 -9.48 -27.00 -20.43
CA ARG A 78 -10.24 -26.16 -21.32
C ARG A 78 -10.48 -24.84 -20.62
N GLY A 79 -9.69 -23.82 -20.98
CA GLY A 79 -9.83 -22.44 -20.50
C GLY A 79 -8.70 -21.93 -19.59
N GLU A 80 -7.72 -22.75 -19.20
CA GLU A 80 -6.63 -22.31 -18.28
C GLU A 80 -5.76 -21.17 -18.83
N MET A 81 -5.76 -21.00 -20.15
CA MET A 81 -4.99 -19.98 -20.88
C MET A 81 -5.78 -18.69 -21.11
N ARG A 82 -7.06 -18.62 -20.72
CA ARG A 82 -7.83 -17.38 -20.82
C ARG A 82 -7.17 -16.31 -19.97
N ARG A 83 -7.16 -15.08 -20.46
CA ARG A 83 -6.61 -13.91 -19.79
C ARG A 83 -7.61 -13.33 -18.79
N MET A 84 -7.09 -12.53 -17.87
CA MET A 84 -7.92 -11.78 -16.94
C MET A 84 -8.76 -10.76 -17.70
N LYS A 85 -10.08 -10.78 -17.50
CA LYS A 85 -10.98 -9.81 -18.11
C LYS A 85 -10.71 -8.44 -17.54
N HIS A 86 -10.77 -7.43 -18.40
CA HIS A 86 -10.50 -6.05 -18.03
C HIS A 86 -11.49 -5.57 -16.96
N ILE A 87 -11.01 -4.88 -15.91
CA ILE A 87 -11.87 -4.52 -14.76
C ILE A 87 -12.99 -3.55 -15.16
N PHE A 88 -12.74 -2.72 -16.18
CA PHE A 88 -13.72 -1.77 -16.72
C PHE A 88 -14.55 -2.33 -17.89
N ALA A 89 -14.38 -3.60 -18.27
CA ALA A 89 -15.25 -4.22 -19.27
C ALA A 89 -16.66 -4.44 -18.67
N ALA A 90 -17.65 -3.76 -19.23
CA ALA A 90 -19.05 -3.95 -18.85
C ALA A 90 -19.51 -5.37 -19.20
N HIS A 91 -20.42 -5.94 -18.39
CA HIS A 91 -20.98 -7.28 -18.64
C HIS A 91 -21.69 -7.38 -20.01
N ASP A 92 -22.31 -6.30 -20.50
CA ASP A 92 -23.04 -6.25 -21.79
C ASP A 92 -22.28 -5.54 -22.93
N SER A 93 -20.95 -5.38 -22.81
CA SER A 93 -20.19 -4.69 -23.87
C SER A 93 -20.00 -5.60 -25.10
N LYS A 94 -20.25 -5.05 -26.30
CA LYS A 94 -19.95 -5.73 -27.59
C LYS A 94 -18.47 -6.01 -27.82
N HIS A 95 -17.59 -5.46 -26.97
CA HIS A 95 -16.14 -5.59 -27.07
C HIS A 95 -15.60 -6.11 -25.73
N GLU A 96 -15.15 -7.35 -25.72
CA GLU A 96 -14.50 -7.95 -24.56
C GLU A 96 -13.00 -7.64 -24.60
N PHE A 97 -12.54 -6.96 -23.55
CA PHE A 97 -11.12 -6.62 -23.38
C PHE A 97 -10.51 -7.46 -22.26
N TYR A 98 -9.27 -7.87 -22.48
CA TYR A 98 -8.48 -8.68 -21.55
C TYR A 98 -7.10 -8.08 -21.35
N TYR A 99 -6.53 -8.23 -20.16
CA TYR A 99 -5.16 -7.83 -19.90
C TYR A 99 -4.17 -8.79 -20.59
N ARG A 100 -3.03 -8.25 -21.05
CA ARG A 100 -1.91 -9.09 -21.51
C ARG A 100 -1.24 -9.77 -20.32
N ILE A 101 -0.54 -10.87 -20.54
CA ILE A 101 0.34 -11.47 -19.52
C ILE A 101 1.65 -10.68 -19.53
N ALA A 102 1.86 -9.84 -18.52
CA ALA A 102 3.05 -9.00 -18.37
C ALA A 102 3.26 -8.65 -16.88
N PRO A 103 4.45 -8.15 -16.49
CA PRO A 103 4.65 -7.66 -15.14
C PRO A 103 3.87 -6.35 -14.91
N LEU A 104 3.59 -6.04 -13.65
CA LEU A 104 3.13 -4.73 -13.24
C LEU A 104 4.31 -3.76 -13.30
N ASP A 105 4.37 -2.93 -14.35
CA ASP A 105 5.46 -1.96 -14.59
C ASP A 105 4.90 -0.68 -15.21
N LEU A 106 5.32 0.48 -14.70
CA LEU A 106 4.98 1.79 -15.26
C LEU A 106 5.41 1.93 -16.73
N LYS A 107 6.54 1.33 -17.11
CA LYS A 107 7.07 1.38 -18.47
C LYS A 107 6.16 0.70 -19.49
N ASP A 108 5.29 -0.22 -19.06
CA ASP A 108 4.27 -0.88 -19.89
C ASP A 108 2.84 -0.50 -19.47
N TYR A 109 2.60 0.77 -19.08
CA TYR A 109 1.26 1.26 -18.71
C TYR A 109 0.16 0.98 -19.75
N ARG A 110 0.54 0.78 -21.03
CA ARG A 110 -0.37 0.42 -22.13
C ARG A 110 -1.07 -0.93 -21.92
N ILE A 111 -0.62 -1.74 -20.97
CA ILE A 111 -1.37 -2.94 -20.53
C ILE A 111 -2.81 -2.59 -20.12
N LEU A 112 -3.04 -1.36 -19.62
CA LEU A 112 -4.34 -0.83 -19.24
C LEU A 112 -5.29 -0.55 -20.42
N GLU A 113 -4.79 -0.52 -21.66
CA GLU A 113 -5.65 -0.41 -22.85
C GLU A 113 -6.44 -1.72 -23.07
N GLY A 114 -5.94 -2.84 -22.52
CA GLY A 114 -6.47 -4.16 -22.79
C GLY A 114 -6.26 -4.61 -24.24
N ASN A 115 -6.73 -5.80 -24.55
CA ASN A 115 -6.71 -6.35 -25.91
C ASN A 115 -7.94 -7.23 -26.14
N THR A 116 -8.27 -7.52 -27.39
CA THR A 116 -9.42 -8.37 -27.76
C THR A 116 -9.09 -9.86 -27.79
N ARG A 117 -7.86 -10.26 -27.45
CA ARG A 117 -7.42 -11.64 -27.49
C ARG A 117 -7.67 -12.27 -26.12
N GLU A 118 -8.67 -13.14 -26.08
CA GLU A 118 -9.12 -13.84 -24.89
C GLU A 118 -8.06 -14.81 -24.33
N GLU A 119 -7.36 -15.56 -25.17
CA GLU A 119 -6.38 -16.57 -24.72
C GLU A 119 -4.93 -16.09 -24.82
N ALA A 120 -4.15 -16.26 -23.75
CA ALA A 120 -2.70 -16.15 -23.75
C ALA A 120 -2.04 -17.39 -24.35
N SER A 121 -0.76 -17.25 -24.73
CA SER A 121 0.09 -18.34 -25.19
C SER A 121 1.05 -18.81 -24.09
N VAL A 122 1.54 -20.05 -24.22
CA VAL A 122 2.58 -20.61 -23.34
C VAL A 122 3.86 -19.76 -23.39
N ALA A 123 4.16 -19.17 -24.55
CA ALA A 123 5.31 -18.31 -24.74
C ALA A 123 5.24 -17.04 -23.87
N GLU A 124 4.06 -16.43 -23.75
CA GLU A 124 3.85 -15.24 -22.89
C GLU A 124 4.07 -15.57 -21.42
N TYR A 125 3.48 -16.66 -20.92
CA TYR A 125 3.73 -17.10 -19.54
C TYR A 125 5.19 -17.47 -19.30
N ARG A 126 5.84 -18.13 -20.26
CA ARG A 126 7.26 -18.49 -20.15
C ARG A 126 8.18 -17.27 -20.12
N ALA A 127 7.87 -16.26 -20.93
CA ALA A 127 8.62 -15.00 -20.95
C ALA A 127 8.55 -14.27 -19.61
N LEU A 128 7.40 -14.34 -18.91
CA LEU A 128 7.23 -13.76 -17.58
C LEU A 128 7.83 -14.64 -16.46
N TRP A 129 7.76 -15.97 -16.61
CA TRP A 129 8.25 -16.92 -15.61
C TRP A 129 9.76 -16.86 -15.41
N GLY A 130 10.53 -16.61 -16.48
CA GLY A 130 12.00 -16.53 -16.42
C GLY A 130 12.49 -15.47 -15.43
N PRO A 131 12.18 -14.17 -15.64
CA PRO A 131 12.55 -13.08 -14.74
C PRO A 131 12.02 -13.28 -13.31
N PHE A 132 10.75 -13.67 -13.16
CA PHE A 132 10.18 -14.02 -11.85
C PHE A 132 11.04 -15.04 -11.09
N LEU A 133 11.46 -16.10 -11.79
CA LEU A 133 12.27 -17.15 -11.19
C LEU A 133 13.69 -16.68 -10.84
N GLU A 134 14.24 -15.74 -11.60
CA GLU A 134 15.54 -15.12 -11.28
C GLU A 134 15.45 -14.30 -9.99
N ASP A 135 14.44 -13.46 -9.83
CA ASP A 135 14.27 -12.67 -8.59
C ASP A 135 13.96 -13.54 -7.38
N VAL A 136 13.14 -14.58 -7.55
CA VAL A 136 12.92 -15.57 -6.49
C VAL A 136 14.22 -16.28 -6.09
N LYS A 137 15.11 -16.59 -7.04
CA LYS A 137 16.43 -17.15 -6.72
C LYS A 137 17.31 -16.16 -5.99
N ARG A 138 17.36 -14.89 -6.41
CA ARG A 138 18.09 -13.82 -5.71
C ARG A 138 17.59 -13.68 -4.27
N LEU A 139 16.26 -13.68 -4.07
CA LEU A 139 15.65 -13.67 -2.75
C LEU A 139 16.01 -14.92 -1.93
N LYS A 140 16.04 -16.11 -2.54
CA LYS A 140 16.48 -17.32 -1.85
C LYS A 140 17.94 -17.23 -1.41
N GLU A 141 18.82 -16.76 -2.30
CA GLU A 141 20.25 -16.62 -2.05
C GLU A 141 20.55 -15.63 -0.92
N LEU A 142 19.71 -14.60 -0.75
CA LEU A 142 19.78 -13.69 0.40
C LEU A 142 19.71 -14.45 1.73
N TYR A 143 18.95 -15.56 1.79
CA TYR A 143 18.80 -16.42 2.96
C TYR A 143 19.52 -17.77 2.77
N SER A 144 20.73 -17.77 2.22
CA SER A 144 21.53 -18.99 1.98
C SER A 144 21.77 -19.84 3.23
N ASP A 145 21.89 -19.19 4.39
CA ASP A 145 22.08 -19.83 5.70
C ASP A 145 20.76 -20.26 6.37
N GLY A 146 19.65 -20.15 5.64
CA GLY A 146 18.28 -20.36 6.13
C GLY A 146 17.72 -19.17 6.90
N ILE A 147 16.39 -19.18 7.08
CA ILE A 147 15.66 -18.22 7.91
C ILE A 147 15.70 -18.71 9.35
N LYS A 148 16.24 -17.88 10.25
CA LYS A 148 16.59 -18.29 11.63
C LYS A 148 15.61 -17.82 12.69
N ASP A 149 14.77 -16.85 12.39
CA ASP A 149 13.86 -16.20 13.34
C ASP A 149 12.59 -15.67 12.65
N ASP A 150 11.58 -15.36 13.45
CA ASP A 150 10.25 -14.93 12.99
C ASP A 150 10.28 -13.56 12.29
N GLN A 151 11.21 -12.68 12.67
CA GLN A 151 11.36 -11.37 12.05
C GLN A 151 11.89 -11.53 10.62
N SER A 152 12.98 -12.29 10.46
CA SER A 152 13.55 -12.65 9.16
C SER A 152 12.51 -13.33 8.25
N LEU A 153 11.66 -14.20 8.82
CA LEU A 153 10.55 -14.84 8.09
C LEU A 153 9.51 -13.83 7.62
N ARG A 154 9.11 -12.89 8.50
CA ARG A 154 8.17 -11.80 8.19
C ARG A 154 8.70 -10.94 7.04
N HIS A 155 9.97 -10.56 7.05
CA HIS A 155 10.59 -9.78 5.97
C HIS A 155 10.70 -10.55 4.64
N TYR A 156 11.04 -11.84 4.69
CA TYR A 156 11.04 -12.72 3.52
C TYR A 156 9.64 -12.80 2.87
N ILE A 157 8.59 -13.03 3.68
CA ILE A 157 7.21 -13.14 3.20
C ILE A 157 6.77 -11.85 2.50
N LYS A 158 7.13 -10.68 3.06
CA LYS A 158 6.78 -9.38 2.48
C LYS A 158 7.49 -9.14 1.15
N THR A 159 8.78 -9.43 1.07
CA THR A 159 9.53 -9.31 -0.20
C THR A 159 8.97 -10.27 -1.25
N LEU A 160 8.64 -11.51 -0.88
CA LEU A 160 8.00 -12.47 -1.78
C LEU A 160 6.62 -11.97 -2.25
N LEU A 161 5.83 -11.35 -1.37
CA LEU A 161 4.53 -10.78 -1.73
C LEU A 161 4.67 -9.65 -2.75
N GLU A 162 5.71 -8.82 -2.64
CA GLU A 162 6.02 -7.75 -3.60
C GLU A 162 6.44 -8.31 -4.96
N LEU A 163 7.26 -9.37 -5.00
CA LEU A 163 7.57 -10.08 -6.25
C LEU A 163 6.30 -10.70 -6.86
N LEU A 164 5.41 -11.27 -6.05
CA LEU A 164 4.11 -11.75 -6.55
C LEU A 164 3.25 -10.60 -7.07
N ARG A 165 3.31 -9.41 -6.46
CA ARG A 165 2.61 -8.21 -6.96
C ARG A 165 3.12 -7.81 -8.33
N GLU A 166 4.41 -7.82 -8.54
CA GLU A 166 4.99 -7.53 -9.86
C GLU A 166 4.59 -8.57 -10.91
N TYR A 167 4.83 -9.85 -10.64
CA TYR A 167 4.79 -10.87 -11.68
C TYR A 167 3.44 -11.58 -11.84
N THR A 168 2.52 -11.47 -10.88
CA THR A 168 1.25 -12.21 -10.89
C THR A 168 -0.01 -11.34 -10.87
N PHE A 169 0.13 -10.01 -10.97
CA PHE A 169 -1.00 -9.09 -10.99
C PHE A 169 -1.85 -9.20 -12.27
N PHE A 170 -1.25 -9.32 -13.45
CA PHE A 170 -2.02 -9.51 -14.70
C PHE A 170 -2.21 -10.99 -15.07
N ILE A 171 -2.01 -11.90 -14.11
CA ILE A 171 -2.33 -13.32 -14.27
C ILE A 171 -3.70 -13.58 -13.65
N PRO A 172 -4.67 -14.20 -14.35
CA PRO A 172 -5.96 -14.54 -13.75
C PRO A 172 -5.81 -15.66 -12.71
N SER A 173 -6.57 -15.58 -11.62
CA SER A 173 -6.57 -16.54 -10.52
C SER A 173 -6.91 -17.97 -10.99
N ALA A 174 -8.15 -18.22 -11.46
CA ALA A 174 -8.66 -19.54 -11.82
C ALA A 174 -9.64 -19.51 -13.01
N PRO A 175 -9.21 -19.11 -14.23
CA PRO A 175 -10.12 -19.05 -15.37
C PRO A 175 -10.54 -20.44 -15.84
N SER A 176 -11.81 -20.57 -16.26
CA SER A 176 -12.35 -21.77 -16.89
C SER A 176 -13.09 -21.41 -18.19
N ARG A 177 -13.61 -22.39 -18.92
CA ARG A 177 -14.47 -22.13 -20.10
C ARG A 177 -15.76 -21.39 -19.75
N GLU A 178 -16.33 -21.68 -18.59
CA GLU A 178 -17.64 -21.15 -18.19
C GLU A 178 -17.52 -19.88 -17.34
N VAL A 179 -16.33 -19.65 -16.76
CA VAL A 179 -16.10 -18.54 -15.82
C VAL A 179 -15.02 -17.62 -16.37
N GLU A 180 -15.41 -16.37 -16.59
CA GLU A 180 -14.47 -15.27 -16.79
C GLU A 180 -13.95 -14.76 -15.47
N VAL A 181 -12.62 -14.65 -15.39
CA VAL A 181 -11.96 -14.22 -14.16
C VAL A 181 -11.52 -12.77 -14.28
N ARG A 182 -11.91 -12.00 -13.27
CA ARG A 182 -11.62 -10.57 -13.14
C ARG A 182 -10.57 -10.28 -12.07
N ASN A 183 -10.40 -11.17 -11.09
CA ASN A 183 -9.38 -11.02 -10.06
C ASN A 183 -8.01 -11.58 -10.47
N SER A 184 -6.96 -10.91 -10.00
CA SER A 184 -5.58 -11.32 -10.20
C SER A 184 -5.20 -12.50 -9.29
N LEU A 185 -4.22 -13.29 -9.75
CA LEU A 185 -3.59 -14.33 -8.96
C LEU A 185 -2.85 -13.73 -7.74
N TYR A 186 -2.26 -12.55 -7.89
CA TYR A 186 -1.72 -11.77 -6.76
C TYR A 186 -2.80 -11.51 -5.71
N ALA A 187 -3.93 -10.96 -6.13
CA ALA A 187 -5.00 -10.60 -5.22
C ALA A 187 -5.51 -11.81 -4.46
N HIS A 188 -5.77 -12.91 -5.18
CA HIS A 188 -6.17 -14.18 -4.59
C HIS A 188 -5.17 -14.69 -3.56
N HIS A 189 -3.87 -14.66 -3.86
CA HIS A 189 -2.84 -15.05 -2.90
C HIS A 189 -2.84 -14.17 -1.64
N LYS A 190 -2.92 -12.84 -1.80
CA LYS A 190 -2.91 -11.89 -0.68
C LYS A 190 -4.13 -12.06 0.22
N THR A 191 -5.33 -12.15 -0.36
CA THR A 191 -6.57 -12.33 0.41
C THR A 191 -6.67 -13.69 1.05
N THR A 192 -6.23 -14.76 0.38
CA THR A 192 -6.15 -16.10 0.99
C THR A 192 -5.20 -16.11 2.18
N ALA A 193 -4.03 -15.45 2.08
CA ALA A 193 -3.11 -15.34 3.22
C ALA A 193 -3.71 -14.55 4.39
N ALA A 194 -4.41 -13.44 4.10
CA ALA A 194 -5.08 -12.62 5.11
C ALA A 194 -6.21 -13.36 5.83
N LEU A 195 -7.00 -14.15 5.10
CA LEU A 195 -8.07 -14.98 5.65
C LEU A 195 -7.49 -16.14 6.47
N ALA A 196 -6.44 -16.80 5.97
CA ALA A 196 -5.79 -17.90 6.69
C ALA A 196 -5.18 -17.44 8.01
N SER A 197 -4.52 -16.27 8.03
CA SER A 197 -3.99 -15.70 9.28
C SER A 197 -5.11 -15.32 10.24
N ALA A 198 -6.23 -14.80 9.73
CA ALA A 198 -7.38 -14.43 10.54
C ALA A 198 -8.05 -15.66 11.19
N ILE A 199 -8.29 -16.73 10.42
CA ILE A 199 -8.83 -18.00 10.93
C ILE A 199 -7.91 -18.58 12.02
N LEU A 200 -6.60 -18.60 11.76
CA LEU A 200 -5.62 -19.13 12.72
C LEU A 200 -5.63 -18.34 14.04
N LEU A 201 -5.74 -17.02 13.99
CA LEU A 201 -5.82 -16.18 15.19
C LEU A 201 -7.12 -16.41 15.95
N ASN A 202 -8.25 -16.51 15.26
CA ASN A 202 -9.53 -16.85 15.90
C ASN A 202 -9.42 -18.17 16.67
N GLU A 203 -8.86 -19.22 16.06
CA GLU A 203 -8.68 -20.52 16.72
C GLU A 203 -7.71 -20.48 17.89
N ARG A 204 -6.54 -19.85 17.71
CA ARG A 204 -5.51 -19.79 18.76
C ARG A 204 -5.97 -19.05 20.00
N ASN A 205 -6.82 -18.04 19.81
CA ASN A 205 -7.33 -17.19 20.87
C ASN A 205 -8.76 -17.59 21.32
N ASN A 206 -9.31 -18.68 20.76
CA ASN A 206 -10.66 -19.17 21.06
C ASN A 206 -11.75 -18.08 20.92
N LEU A 207 -11.72 -17.36 19.81
CA LEU A 207 -12.61 -16.24 19.46
C LEU A 207 -13.78 -16.70 18.58
N ASP A 208 -14.74 -15.80 18.32
CA ASP A 208 -15.82 -16.01 17.35
C ASP A 208 -15.23 -16.31 15.95
N GLU A 209 -15.88 -17.17 15.16
CA GLU A 209 -15.42 -17.56 13.83
C GLU A 209 -15.58 -16.46 12.76
N LYS A 210 -16.21 -15.34 13.10
CA LYS A 210 -16.35 -14.15 12.24
C LYS A 210 -15.00 -13.47 11.99
N PHE A 211 -15.06 -12.50 11.09
CA PHE A 211 -13.97 -11.61 10.70
C PHE A 211 -14.38 -10.17 10.96
N THR A 212 -13.41 -9.27 11.05
CA THR A 212 -13.66 -7.83 11.15
C THR A 212 -13.16 -7.12 9.90
N ILE A 213 -14.02 -6.36 9.23
CA ILE A 213 -13.61 -5.40 8.20
C ILE A 213 -13.57 -4.01 8.85
N ILE A 214 -12.40 -3.37 8.83
CA ILE A 214 -12.19 -2.02 9.36
C ILE A 214 -11.94 -1.07 8.19
N LEU A 215 -12.70 0.03 8.12
CA LEU A 215 -12.53 1.08 7.14
C LEU A 215 -12.07 2.39 7.78
N GLY A 216 -11.18 3.08 7.07
CA GLY A 216 -10.78 4.45 7.37
C GLY A 216 -10.92 5.37 6.16
N ASP A 217 -11.32 6.62 6.40
CA ASP A 217 -11.43 7.68 5.38
C ASP A 217 -11.03 9.03 5.98
N VAL A 218 -9.95 9.63 5.47
CA VAL A 218 -9.49 10.95 5.93
C VAL A 218 -10.50 12.03 5.51
N ALA A 219 -11.13 12.64 6.51
CA ALA A 219 -12.08 13.72 6.31
C ALA A 219 -11.37 15.07 6.09
N GLY A 220 -11.86 15.84 5.11
CA GLY A 220 -11.43 17.22 4.90
C GLY A 220 -10.16 17.38 4.05
N ILE A 221 -9.75 16.35 3.29
CA ILE A 221 -8.59 16.38 2.39
C ILE A 221 -8.58 17.64 1.51
N GLN A 222 -9.69 17.92 0.81
CA GLN A 222 -9.75 19.07 -0.10
C GLN A 222 -9.52 20.40 0.63
N ARG A 223 -10.15 20.59 1.79
CA ARG A 223 -9.95 21.79 2.62
C ARG A 223 -8.52 21.89 3.13
N TYR A 224 -7.91 20.77 3.52
CA TYR A 224 -6.55 20.74 4.03
C TYR A 224 -5.50 21.00 2.95
N VAL A 225 -5.63 20.37 1.78
CA VAL A 225 -4.68 20.51 0.68
C VAL A 225 -4.82 21.88 0.01
N TYR A 226 -6.04 22.27 -0.38
CA TYR A 226 -6.29 23.46 -1.20
C TYR A 226 -6.68 24.71 -0.40
N GLY A 227 -7.12 24.56 0.85
CA GLY A 227 -7.62 25.67 1.68
C GLY A 227 -6.56 26.46 2.45
N SER A 228 -5.26 26.27 2.18
CA SER A 228 -4.20 27.12 2.74
C SER A 228 -4.34 28.57 2.29
N ARG A 229 -3.95 29.51 3.16
CA ARG A 229 -3.81 30.91 2.74
C ARG A 229 -2.75 31.01 1.64
N THR A 230 -2.94 31.92 0.69
CA THR A 230 -1.99 32.15 -0.40
C THR A 230 -0.80 32.95 0.10
N TYR A 231 0.41 32.40 -0.01
CA TYR A 231 1.68 33.04 0.29
C TYR A 231 2.78 32.48 -0.62
N LYS A 232 3.95 33.14 -0.69
CA LYS A 232 5.10 32.63 -1.47
C LYS A 232 5.64 31.34 -0.83
N GLY A 233 5.55 30.20 -1.51
CA GLY A 233 5.79 28.89 -0.91
C GLY A 233 4.55 28.00 -0.78
N ALA A 234 3.36 28.52 -1.10
CA ALA A 234 2.11 27.79 -0.97
C ALA A 234 2.02 26.60 -1.94
N LEU A 235 2.59 26.70 -3.14
CA LEU A 235 2.52 25.62 -4.13
C LEU A 235 3.34 24.39 -3.66
N LYS A 236 4.53 24.63 -3.09
CA LYS A 236 5.37 23.58 -2.47
C LYS A 236 4.61 22.84 -1.37
N ALA A 237 3.92 23.58 -0.50
CA ALA A 237 3.14 23.01 0.60
C ALA A 237 1.95 22.18 0.11
N LEU A 238 1.31 22.59 -0.99
CA LEU A 238 0.11 21.92 -1.52
C LEU A 238 0.41 20.46 -1.89
N ARG A 239 1.45 20.22 -2.69
CA ARG A 239 1.87 18.85 -3.06
C ARG A 239 2.25 18.03 -1.84
N ALA A 240 3.09 18.60 -0.98
CA ALA A 240 3.57 17.91 0.20
C ALA A 240 2.43 17.43 1.10
N ARG A 241 1.36 18.22 1.25
CA ARG A 241 0.17 17.83 2.00
C ARG A 241 -0.56 16.64 1.40
N SER A 242 -0.61 16.50 0.08
CA SER A 242 -1.28 15.37 -0.56
C SER A 242 -0.48 14.07 -0.36
N ILE A 243 0.84 14.11 -0.55
CA ILE A 243 1.75 12.99 -0.22
C ILE A 243 1.64 12.61 1.25
N TYR A 244 1.65 13.62 2.12
CA TYR A 244 1.55 13.41 3.56
C TYR A 244 0.25 12.70 3.96
N ILE A 245 -0.88 13.01 3.31
CA ILE A 245 -2.14 12.29 3.56
C ILE A 245 -1.99 10.81 3.23
N SER A 246 -1.46 10.46 2.06
CA SER A 246 -1.28 9.04 1.69
C SER A 246 -0.40 8.30 2.70
N ILE A 247 0.73 8.90 3.11
CA ILE A 247 1.64 8.30 4.09
C ILE A 247 1.00 8.22 5.49
N LEU A 248 0.27 9.25 5.92
CA LEU A 248 -0.47 9.28 7.18
C LEU A 248 -1.52 8.16 7.23
N THR A 249 -2.31 8.01 6.17
CA THR A 249 -3.32 6.96 6.04
C THR A 249 -2.69 5.57 6.14
N GLU A 250 -1.55 5.34 5.47
CA GLU A 250 -0.82 4.09 5.57
C GLU A 250 -0.23 3.87 6.97
N ALA A 251 0.30 4.92 7.61
CA ALA A 251 0.82 4.84 8.98
C ALA A 251 -0.26 4.40 9.97
N VAL A 252 -1.46 4.96 9.87
CA VAL A 252 -2.62 4.56 10.68
C VAL A 252 -2.98 3.11 10.43
N ALA A 253 -3.11 2.69 9.16
CA ALA A 253 -3.47 1.32 8.82
C ALA A 253 -2.43 0.31 9.33
N ARG A 254 -1.14 0.62 9.20
CA ARG A 254 -0.04 -0.19 9.76
C ARG A 254 -0.11 -0.27 11.27
N HIS A 255 -0.38 0.84 11.95
CA HIS A 255 -0.51 0.85 13.40
C HIS A 255 -1.64 -0.09 13.87
N ILE A 256 -2.82 -0.01 13.25
CA ILE A 256 -3.96 -0.89 13.56
C ILE A 256 -3.58 -2.37 13.33
N VAL A 257 -2.98 -2.70 12.19
CA VAL A 257 -2.57 -4.08 11.87
C VAL A 257 -1.54 -4.61 12.86
N ASN A 258 -0.56 -3.79 13.25
CA ASN A 258 0.45 -4.20 14.24
C ASN A 258 -0.17 -4.41 15.63
N ARG A 259 -1.10 -3.54 16.04
CA ARG A 259 -1.84 -3.67 17.30
C ARG A 259 -2.65 -4.96 17.38
N LEU A 260 -3.20 -5.41 16.24
CA LEU A 260 -3.93 -6.67 16.11
C LEU A 260 -3.02 -7.89 15.90
N GLY A 261 -1.69 -7.75 15.99
CA GLY A 261 -0.74 -8.85 15.77
C GLY A 261 -0.73 -9.39 14.32
N LEU A 262 -1.24 -8.62 13.37
CA LEU A 262 -1.35 -9.00 11.96
C LEU A 262 -0.10 -8.58 11.16
N LEU A 263 -0.04 -9.03 9.91
CA LEU A 263 0.96 -8.61 8.93
C LEU A 263 0.36 -7.50 8.03
N PRO A 264 1.16 -6.58 7.47
CA PRO A 264 0.66 -5.57 6.52
C PRO A 264 -0.12 -6.14 5.31
N LEU A 265 0.01 -7.44 5.01
CA LEU A 265 -0.81 -8.12 4.00
C LEU A 265 -2.33 -8.09 4.31
N ASN A 266 -2.72 -7.93 5.57
CA ASN A 266 -4.11 -7.77 6.01
C ASN A 266 -4.68 -6.37 5.70
N ILE A 267 -3.84 -5.42 5.27
CA ILE A 267 -4.28 -4.18 4.63
C ILE A 267 -4.70 -4.53 3.21
N ALA A 268 -5.99 -4.78 3.01
CA ALA A 268 -6.57 -5.10 1.72
C ALA A 268 -6.39 -3.93 0.74
N PHE A 269 -6.53 -2.70 1.22
CA PHE A 269 -6.36 -1.50 0.41
C PHE A 269 -5.89 -0.32 1.26
N CYS A 270 -5.05 0.55 0.67
CA CYS A 270 -4.67 1.83 1.24
C CYS A 270 -4.23 2.80 0.14
N SER A 271 -5.08 3.76 -0.23
CA SER A 271 -4.80 4.79 -1.25
C SER A 271 -5.79 5.96 -1.12
N GLY A 272 -5.39 7.16 -1.57
CA GLY A 272 -6.27 8.33 -1.65
C GLY A 272 -6.89 8.78 -0.33
N GLY A 273 -6.22 8.54 0.80
CA GLY A 273 -6.76 8.85 2.12
C GLY A 273 -7.71 7.79 2.70
N HIS A 274 -7.92 6.67 2.00
CA HIS A 274 -8.79 5.58 2.40
C HIS A 274 -7.99 4.31 2.69
N PHE A 275 -8.45 3.50 3.64
CA PHE A 275 -7.93 2.14 3.84
C PHE A 275 -9.02 1.14 4.20
N MET A 276 -8.75 -0.13 3.90
CA MET A 276 -9.54 -1.28 4.32
C MET A 276 -8.63 -2.36 4.89
N ILE A 277 -8.92 -2.81 6.11
CA ILE A 277 -8.23 -3.91 6.79
C ILE A 277 -9.19 -5.08 6.93
N LEU A 278 -8.72 -6.27 6.57
CA LEU A 278 -9.38 -7.54 6.88
C LEU A 278 -8.64 -8.18 8.07
N ALA A 279 -9.33 -8.29 9.21
CA ALA A 279 -8.80 -8.86 10.43
C ALA A 279 -9.55 -10.14 10.85
N HIS A 280 -8.98 -10.81 11.84
CA HIS A 280 -9.68 -11.81 12.65
C HIS A 280 -10.84 -11.15 13.42
N TYR A 281 -11.66 -11.94 14.11
CA TYR A 281 -12.64 -11.35 15.02
C TYR A 281 -11.90 -10.58 16.11
N VAL A 282 -12.29 -9.33 16.32
CA VAL A 282 -11.74 -8.48 17.38
C VAL A 282 -12.90 -8.15 18.29
N GLU A 283 -12.73 -8.34 19.59
CA GLU A 283 -13.78 -7.97 20.54
C GLU A 283 -14.02 -6.45 20.48
N GLU A 284 -15.28 -6.06 20.70
CA GLU A 284 -15.68 -4.65 20.52
C GLU A 284 -14.88 -3.71 21.44
N ASP A 285 -14.60 -4.11 22.68
CA ASP A 285 -13.83 -3.31 23.63
C ASP A 285 -12.38 -3.10 23.18
N GLU A 286 -11.70 -4.16 22.72
CA GLU A 286 -10.33 -4.07 22.18
C GLU A 286 -10.30 -3.20 20.91
N LEU A 287 -11.27 -3.37 20.03
CA LEU A 287 -11.35 -2.59 18.80
C LEU A 287 -11.62 -1.10 19.10
N GLU A 288 -12.53 -0.80 20.02
CA GLU A 288 -12.82 0.57 20.43
C GLU A 288 -11.61 1.24 21.12
N GLU A 289 -10.81 0.50 21.88
CA GLU A 289 -9.53 0.99 22.43
C GLU A 289 -8.54 1.36 21.31
N ILE A 290 -8.33 0.49 20.32
CA ILE A 290 -7.46 0.78 19.18
C ILE A 290 -7.96 2.01 18.42
N LEU A 291 -9.26 2.11 18.13
CA LEU A 291 -9.83 3.23 17.40
C LEU A 291 -9.75 4.55 18.21
N LYS A 292 -9.84 4.47 19.54
CA LYS A 292 -9.63 5.61 20.44
C LYS A 292 -8.20 6.13 20.35
N GLU A 293 -7.19 5.25 20.39
CA GLU A 293 -5.78 5.64 20.23
C GLU A 293 -5.53 6.39 18.91
N ILE A 294 -6.19 5.95 17.83
CA ILE A 294 -6.12 6.64 16.53
C ILE A 294 -6.77 8.03 16.60
N GLU A 295 -7.91 8.18 17.27
CA GLU A 295 -8.54 9.50 17.47
C GLU A 295 -7.66 10.43 18.32
N GLU A 296 -7.01 9.93 19.37
CA GLU A 296 -6.06 10.69 20.19
C GLU A 296 -4.84 11.13 19.38
N PHE A 297 -4.29 10.23 18.56
CA PHE A 297 -3.22 10.55 17.62
C PHE A 297 -3.67 11.65 16.64
N MET A 298 -4.84 11.51 16.00
CA MET A 298 -5.35 12.49 15.05
C MET A 298 -5.57 13.86 15.70
N LEU A 299 -6.04 13.89 16.96
CA LEU A 299 -6.20 15.14 17.70
C LEU A 299 -4.84 15.79 17.97
N ARG A 300 -3.85 15.04 18.48
CA ARG A 300 -2.49 15.54 18.76
C ARG A 300 -1.79 16.05 17.50
N GLU A 301 -1.80 15.23 16.46
CA GLU A 301 -1.08 15.45 15.22
C GLU A 301 -1.74 16.54 14.36
N GLN A 302 -3.06 16.51 14.19
CA GLN A 302 -3.78 17.35 13.23
C GLN A 302 -4.53 18.51 13.87
N ARG A 303 -4.95 18.37 15.13
CA ARG A 303 -5.72 19.38 15.88
C ARG A 303 -6.95 19.87 15.11
N GLY A 304 -7.72 18.92 14.57
CA GLY A 304 -8.96 19.20 13.85
C GLY A 304 -8.80 19.76 12.42
N ARG A 305 -7.57 19.90 11.90
CA ARG A 305 -7.34 20.37 10.51
C ARG A 305 -7.87 19.37 9.48
N ILE A 306 -7.58 18.10 9.73
CA ILE A 306 -8.19 16.93 9.08
C ILE A 306 -8.73 16.00 10.17
N GLY A 307 -9.78 15.27 9.85
CA GLY A 307 -10.31 14.20 10.69
C GLY A 307 -10.04 12.85 10.05
N LEU A 308 -10.31 11.79 10.79
CA LEU A 308 -10.35 10.43 10.25
C LEU A 308 -11.68 9.82 10.63
N LYS A 309 -12.44 9.40 9.62
CA LYS A 309 -13.63 8.57 9.78
C LYS A 309 -13.16 7.15 9.99
N LEU A 310 -13.77 6.45 10.94
CA LEU A 310 -13.44 5.07 11.29
C LEU A 310 -14.74 4.30 11.49
N SER A 311 -14.84 3.15 10.84
CA SER A 311 -15.96 2.21 11.05
C SER A 311 -15.50 0.77 10.89
N TYR A 312 -16.32 -0.15 11.38
CA TYR A 312 -16.10 -1.57 11.18
C TYR A 312 -17.41 -2.34 11.08
N VAL A 313 -17.31 -3.58 10.59
CA VAL A 313 -18.41 -4.55 10.58
C VAL A 313 -17.85 -5.96 10.79
N TYR A 314 -18.63 -6.80 11.46
CA TYR A 314 -18.35 -8.22 11.56
C TYR A 314 -18.92 -8.97 10.35
N VAL A 315 -18.12 -9.85 9.78
CA VAL A 315 -18.43 -10.60 8.56
C VAL A 315 -18.31 -12.09 8.86
N SER A 316 -19.35 -12.85 8.52
CA SER A 316 -19.35 -14.30 8.68
C SER A 316 -18.72 -15.03 7.49
N ARG A 317 -18.39 -16.31 7.66
CA ARG A 317 -17.95 -17.17 6.55
C ARG A 317 -18.96 -17.21 5.40
N GLU A 318 -20.26 -17.22 5.71
CA GLU A 318 -21.32 -17.24 4.70
C GLU A 318 -21.34 -15.98 3.85
N ASP A 319 -21.04 -14.82 4.46
CA ASP A 319 -21.02 -13.53 3.76
C ASP A 319 -19.96 -13.53 2.66
N PHE A 320 -18.77 -14.11 2.87
CA PHE A 320 -17.74 -14.23 1.83
C PHE A 320 -18.12 -15.14 0.67
N THR A 321 -18.92 -16.18 0.93
CA THR A 321 -19.29 -17.16 -0.12
C THR A 321 -20.52 -16.76 -0.94
N ASN A 322 -21.18 -15.65 -0.59
CA ASN A 322 -22.34 -15.13 -1.29
C ASN A 322 -22.09 -13.66 -1.64
N GLY A 323 -21.87 -13.38 -2.94
CA GLY A 323 -21.48 -12.03 -3.38
C GLY A 323 -22.50 -10.94 -3.05
N GLU A 324 -23.80 -11.25 -2.98
CA GLU A 324 -24.81 -10.28 -2.53
C GLU A 324 -24.66 -9.95 -1.04
N ARG A 325 -24.45 -10.97 -0.20
CA ARG A 325 -24.21 -10.76 1.23
C ARG A 325 -22.91 -10.00 1.49
N PHE A 326 -21.83 -10.34 0.79
CA PHE A 326 -20.57 -9.62 0.89
C PHE A 326 -20.75 -8.13 0.53
N ARG A 327 -21.41 -7.85 -0.60
CA ARG A 327 -21.73 -6.47 -1.01
C ARG A 327 -22.57 -5.74 0.04
N ASN A 328 -23.59 -6.38 0.61
CA ASN A 328 -24.41 -5.77 1.65
C ASN A 328 -23.59 -5.41 2.90
N ARG A 329 -22.63 -6.25 3.30
CA ARG A 329 -21.70 -5.93 4.40
C ARG A 329 -20.77 -4.77 4.07
N LEU A 330 -20.26 -4.71 2.84
CA LEU A 330 -19.47 -3.55 2.38
C LEU A 330 -20.30 -2.25 2.38
N GLU A 331 -21.55 -2.30 1.95
CA GLU A 331 -22.45 -1.15 1.98
C GLU A 331 -22.76 -0.70 3.43
N GLU A 332 -22.98 -1.65 4.34
CA GLU A 332 -23.19 -1.38 5.77
C GLU A 332 -22.00 -0.63 6.37
N VAL A 333 -20.77 -1.13 6.20
CA VAL A 333 -19.58 -0.50 6.78
C VAL A 333 -19.27 0.86 6.16
N VAL A 334 -19.52 1.04 4.86
CA VAL A 334 -19.40 2.34 4.17
C VAL A 334 -20.44 3.33 4.70
N TRP A 335 -21.65 2.89 4.99
CA TRP A 335 -22.68 3.75 5.57
C TRP A 335 -22.29 4.19 6.99
N LYS A 336 -21.85 3.24 7.85
CA LYS A 336 -21.30 3.56 9.18
C LYS A 336 -20.11 4.52 9.12
N LEU A 337 -19.25 4.37 8.09
CA LEU A 337 -18.12 5.27 7.88
C LEU A 337 -18.59 6.70 7.62
N ARG A 338 -19.63 6.88 6.79
CA ARG A 338 -20.24 8.21 6.55
C ARG A 338 -20.80 8.80 7.83
N GLU A 339 -21.49 7.99 8.64
CA GLU A 339 -22.03 8.44 9.94
C GLU A 339 -20.95 8.90 10.92
N SER A 340 -19.83 8.16 11.00
CA SER A 340 -18.70 8.55 11.86
C SER A 340 -18.14 9.93 11.50
N GLY A 341 -18.32 10.39 10.25
CA GLY A 341 -17.94 11.73 9.81
C GLY A 341 -18.71 12.87 10.49
N PHE A 342 -19.90 12.59 11.03
CA PHE A 342 -20.68 13.56 11.82
C PHE A 342 -20.33 13.55 13.31
N SER A 343 -19.53 12.58 13.76
CA SER A 343 -19.17 12.36 15.16
C SER A 343 -17.67 12.08 15.31
N LEU A 344 -16.84 12.86 14.61
CA LEU A 344 -15.39 12.78 14.74
C LEU A 344 -14.97 13.00 16.21
N PHE A 345 -13.96 12.25 16.66
CA PHE A 345 -13.45 12.29 18.03
C PHE A 345 -14.43 11.80 19.11
N ARG A 346 -15.48 11.07 18.74
CA ARG A 346 -16.50 10.55 19.69
C ARG A 346 -15.89 9.71 20.81
N ARG A 347 -14.82 8.95 20.55
CA ARG A 347 -14.23 8.04 21.55
C ARG A 347 -13.45 8.79 22.61
N ILE A 348 -13.02 10.01 22.32
CA ILE A 348 -12.18 10.83 23.21
C ILE A 348 -12.88 12.09 23.68
N MET A 349 -14.07 12.42 23.17
CA MET A 349 -14.70 13.72 23.42
C MET A 349 -14.98 14.02 24.90
N HIS A 350 -15.27 13.00 25.69
CA HIS A 350 -15.55 13.16 27.12
C HIS A 350 -14.27 13.30 27.94
N GLU A 351 -13.23 12.58 27.58
CA GLU A 351 -11.94 12.58 28.29
C GLU A 351 -11.08 13.79 27.92
N ASN A 352 -11.18 14.25 26.68
CA ASN A 352 -10.42 15.36 26.11
C ASN A 352 -11.30 16.57 25.75
N PHE A 353 -12.36 16.81 26.53
CA PHE A 353 -13.34 17.87 26.23
C PHE A 353 -12.71 19.24 26.00
N GLU A 354 -11.83 19.69 26.90
CA GLU A 354 -11.13 20.97 26.79
C GLU A 354 -10.19 21.02 25.57
N ALA A 355 -9.58 19.90 25.19
CA ALA A 355 -8.70 19.86 24.01
C ALA A 355 -9.48 19.92 22.69
N ILE A 356 -10.78 19.61 22.69
CA ILE A 356 -11.64 19.57 21.49
C ILE A 356 -12.53 20.82 21.41
N PHE A 357 -13.20 21.15 22.51
CA PHE A 357 -14.20 22.23 22.59
C PHE A 357 -13.73 23.43 23.42
N GLY A 358 -12.64 23.29 24.16
CA GLY A 358 -12.12 24.35 25.01
C GLY A 358 -11.56 25.53 24.21
N PRO A 359 -11.42 26.70 24.82
CA PRO A 359 -10.84 27.86 24.19
C PRO A 359 -9.34 27.65 23.97
N PHE A 360 -8.89 27.80 22.73
CA PHE A 360 -7.45 27.78 22.42
C PHE A 360 -6.84 29.16 22.63
N ALA A 361 -5.80 29.25 23.47
CA ALA A 361 -5.07 30.50 23.66
C ALA A 361 -4.30 30.88 22.38
N VAL A 362 -4.82 31.86 21.65
CA VAL A 362 -4.12 32.48 20.51
C VAL A 362 -3.21 33.56 21.06
N LYS A 363 -1.98 33.20 21.44
CA LYS A 363 -0.92 34.18 21.74
C LYS A 363 0.08 34.20 20.58
N GLY A 364 0.27 35.38 19.99
CA GLY A 364 1.31 35.61 18.96
C GLY A 364 0.82 35.49 17.51
N ASP A 365 1.79 35.47 16.60
CA ASP A 365 1.55 35.39 15.15
C ASP A 365 0.99 34.03 14.74
N THR A 366 0.13 34.02 13.71
CA THR A 366 -0.42 32.78 13.15
C THR A 366 0.42 32.32 11.96
N CYS A 367 0.64 31.01 11.85
CA CYS A 367 1.24 30.38 10.69
C CYS A 367 0.40 30.68 9.45
N TYR A 368 1.03 31.26 8.41
CA TYR A 368 0.37 31.60 7.16
C TYR A 368 -0.16 30.37 6.44
N SER A 369 0.50 29.22 6.61
CA SER A 369 0.15 27.99 5.91
C SER A 369 -1.05 27.25 6.52
N CYS A 370 -1.04 27.02 7.84
CA CYS A 370 -2.04 26.17 8.52
C CYS A 370 -2.89 26.89 9.58
N GLY A 371 -2.64 28.19 9.82
CA GLY A 371 -3.34 28.99 10.82
C GLY A 371 -2.99 28.65 12.28
N GLY A 372 -2.09 27.70 12.54
CA GLY A 372 -1.65 27.36 13.90
C GLY A 372 -0.74 28.43 14.52
N THR A 373 -0.65 28.46 15.85
CA THR A 373 0.11 29.47 16.62
C THR A 373 1.40 28.93 17.25
N GLU A 374 1.68 27.63 17.12
CA GLU A 374 2.81 27.02 17.79
C GLU A 374 4.12 27.19 17.03
N ARG A 375 5.16 27.62 17.76
CA ARG A 375 6.55 27.71 17.27
C ARG A 375 6.61 28.34 15.88
N VAL A 376 5.92 29.47 15.73
CA VAL A 376 5.87 30.21 14.47
C VAL A 376 7.14 31.03 14.36
N GLU A 377 7.93 30.73 13.33
CA GLU A 377 9.17 31.43 13.00
C GLU A 377 8.96 32.34 11.79
N VAL A 378 9.80 33.38 11.70
CA VAL A 378 9.76 34.37 10.62
C VAL A 378 10.83 34.04 9.59
N GLU A 379 10.42 33.76 8.37
CA GLU A 379 11.29 33.65 7.20
C GLU A 379 11.15 34.92 6.35
N VAL A 380 12.24 35.38 5.71
CA VAL A 380 12.19 36.45 4.72
C VAL A 380 12.32 35.84 3.34
N THR A 381 11.31 36.02 2.48
CA THR A 381 11.34 35.57 1.08
C THR A 381 10.97 36.74 0.18
N ASP A 382 11.84 37.10 -0.76
CA ASP A 382 11.72 38.28 -1.64
C ASP A 382 11.39 39.58 -0.90
N GLY A 383 12.04 39.80 0.25
CA GLY A 383 11.82 40.98 1.08
C GLY A 383 10.48 41.01 1.84
N ARG A 384 9.66 39.94 1.77
CA ARG A 384 8.44 39.78 2.57
C ARG A 384 8.66 38.81 3.73
N LYS A 385 8.14 39.17 4.90
CA LYS A 385 8.13 38.29 6.08
C LYS A 385 7.00 37.26 5.93
N ILE A 386 7.33 35.99 6.11
CA ILE A 386 6.40 34.86 6.09
C ILE A 386 6.53 34.16 7.44
N TYR A 387 5.39 33.87 8.06
CA TYR A 387 5.32 33.28 9.39
C TYR A 387 4.90 31.83 9.24
N LEU A 388 5.76 30.88 9.58
CA LEU A 388 5.49 29.45 9.44
C LEU A 388 5.80 28.70 10.73
N CYS A 389 4.89 27.80 11.13
CA CYS A 389 5.20 26.83 12.18
C CYS A 389 6.17 25.77 11.66
N GLU A 390 6.92 25.16 12.59
CA GLU A 390 7.87 24.07 12.33
C GLU A 390 7.33 23.01 11.36
N ARG A 391 6.13 22.48 11.63
CA ARG A 391 5.47 21.48 10.77
C ARG A 391 5.27 21.96 9.33
N CYS A 392 4.84 23.21 9.13
CA CYS A 392 4.61 23.75 7.78
C CYS A 392 5.91 24.08 7.05
N ARG A 393 6.98 24.43 7.78
CA ARG A 393 8.33 24.59 7.20
C ARG A 393 8.82 23.25 6.67
N ARG A 394 8.85 22.23 7.53
CA ARG A 394 9.23 20.85 7.14
C ARG A 394 8.34 20.33 6.00
N MET A 395 7.02 20.52 6.08
CA MET A 395 6.12 20.15 4.97
C MET A 395 6.52 20.77 3.62
N ARG A 396 7.03 22.01 3.55
CA ARG A 396 7.47 22.61 2.27
C ARG A 396 8.68 21.91 1.66
N GLU A 397 9.52 21.29 2.48
CA GLU A 397 10.71 20.54 2.06
C GLU A 397 10.33 19.15 1.52
N LEU A 398 9.31 18.52 2.09
CA LEU A 398 8.85 17.17 1.71
C LEU A 398 8.66 16.97 0.20
N ALA A 399 8.05 17.95 -0.49
CA ALA A 399 7.85 17.88 -1.94
C ALA A 399 9.17 17.83 -2.74
N ARG A 400 10.17 18.62 -2.29
CA ARG A 400 11.50 18.64 -2.90
C ARG A 400 12.26 17.35 -2.59
N GLU A 401 12.25 16.94 -1.33
CA GLU A 401 12.97 15.74 -0.89
C GLU A 401 12.40 14.47 -1.55
N LEU A 402 11.08 14.38 -1.76
CA LEU A 402 10.48 13.26 -2.49
C LEU A 402 10.93 13.20 -3.95
N ARG A 403 11.06 14.35 -4.63
CA ARG A 403 11.52 14.41 -6.02
C ARG A 403 12.91 13.78 -6.16
N ASP A 404 13.80 14.08 -5.21
CA ASP A 404 15.20 13.65 -5.24
C ASP A 404 15.42 12.25 -4.63
N SER A 405 14.42 11.72 -3.92
CA SER A 405 14.49 10.41 -3.26
C SER A 405 14.16 9.27 -4.21
N LYS A 406 14.94 8.18 -4.18
CA LYS A 406 14.64 6.94 -4.92
C LYS A 406 13.93 5.90 -4.06
N TYR A 407 14.11 5.98 -2.74
CA TYR A 407 13.57 5.01 -1.80
C TYR A 407 12.76 5.71 -0.69
N MET A 408 11.81 4.96 -0.13
CA MET A 408 11.10 5.31 1.09
C MET A 408 11.24 4.17 2.08
N LEU A 409 11.77 4.47 3.26
CA LEU A 409 11.85 3.55 4.39
C LEU A 409 10.59 3.71 5.24
N ALA A 410 9.94 2.61 5.58
CA ALA A 410 8.84 2.56 6.55
C ALA A 410 9.22 1.62 7.69
N ILE A 411 9.12 2.10 8.93
CA ILE A 411 9.46 1.32 10.13
C ILE A 411 8.24 1.24 11.04
N SER A 412 7.86 0.02 11.41
CA SER A 412 6.92 -0.24 12.50
C SER A 412 7.73 -0.58 13.76
N TRP A 413 7.55 0.16 14.84
CA TRP A 413 8.28 -0.01 16.09
C TRP A 413 7.55 -0.96 17.05
N SER A 414 8.28 -1.74 17.84
CA SER A 414 7.66 -2.71 18.77
C SER A 414 7.23 -2.08 20.10
N ASP A 415 8.01 -1.10 20.56
CA ASP A 415 7.89 -0.55 21.91
C ASP A 415 7.68 0.98 21.82
N GLY A 416 7.21 1.57 22.91
CA GLY A 416 7.21 3.02 23.07
C GLY A 416 8.63 3.58 22.92
N ILE A 417 8.78 4.61 22.09
CA ILE A 417 10.07 5.25 21.86
C ILE A 417 10.25 6.35 22.91
N ALA A 418 11.27 6.20 23.76
CA ALA A 418 11.51 7.13 24.87
C ALA A 418 11.80 8.57 24.38
N LYS A 419 12.46 8.71 23.22
CA LYS A 419 12.79 9.98 22.59
C LYS A 419 12.38 9.98 21.11
N PRO A 420 11.08 10.11 20.80
CA PRO A 420 10.55 10.07 19.44
C PRO A 420 11.25 11.05 18.49
N GLU A 421 11.69 12.19 19.01
CA GLU A 421 12.41 13.23 18.27
C GLU A 421 13.71 12.74 17.64
N GLU A 422 14.40 11.75 18.23
CA GLU A 422 15.67 11.20 17.73
C GLU A 422 15.49 10.40 16.43
N LEU A 423 14.24 10.04 16.07
CA LEU A 423 13.92 9.42 14.76
C LEU A 423 13.77 10.45 13.62
N SER A 424 13.73 11.74 13.96
CA SER A 424 13.60 12.83 12.98
C SER A 424 14.98 13.19 12.40
N ILE A 425 15.41 12.44 11.39
CA ILE A 425 16.70 12.63 10.73
C ILE A 425 16.48 13.42 9.43
N ASP A 426 16.86 14.69 9.45
CA ASP A 426 16.83 15.59 8.29
C ASP A 426 18.26 16.03 7.99
N ASP A 427 19.04 15.16 7.36
CA ASP A 427 20.46 15.41 7.07
C ASP A 427 20.77 15.21 5.57
N PRO A 428 20.97 16.31 4.83
CA PRO A 428 21.29 16.27 3.41
C PRO A 428 22.55 15.46 3.06
N ASP A 429 23.53 15.41 3.96
CA ASP A 429 24.81 14.69 3.77
C ASP A 429 24.62 13.17 3.92
N TYR A 430 23.64 12.75 4.73
CA TYR A 430 23.22 11.35 4.81
C TYR A 430 22.19 10.98 3.73
N GLY A 431 21.64 11.96 3.02
CA GLY A 431 20.64 11.74 1.97
C GLY A 431 19.32 11.21 2.53
N VAL A 432 18.98 11.59 3.76
CA VAL A 432 17.77 11.15 4.48
C VAL A 432 16.93 12.37 4.87
N TYR A 433 15.63 12.24 4.70
CA TYR A 433 14.65 13.21 5.15
C TYR A 433 13.47 12.54 5.85
N THR A 434 13.25 12.84 7.13
CA THR A 434 12.08 12.40 7.89
C THR A 434 10.97 13.45 7.85
N GLY A 435 11.30 14.72 8.06
CA GLY A 435 10.34 15.81 8.04
C GLY A 435 9.10 15.57 8.92
N PRO A 436 7.88 15.79 8.39
CA PRO A 436 6.64 15.53 9.12
C PRO A 436 6.25 14.04 9.19
N LEU A 437 7.09 13.12 8.71
CA LEU A 437 6.73 11.70 8.54
C LEU A 437 7.08 10.81 9.74
N ASN A 438 7.48 11.41 10.86
CA ASN A 438 7.64 10.71 12.13
C ASN A 438 6.38 10.82 12.97
N PHE A 439 5.57 9.77 13.00
CA PHE A 439 4.29 9.76 13.72
C PHE A 439 4.40 9.28 15.18
N THR A 440 5.59 8.84 15.60
CA THR A 440 5.83 8.31 16.96
C THR A 440 5.75 9.38 18.03
N SER A 441 6.09 10.62 17.68
CA SER A 441 5.91 11.79 18.55
C SER A 441 4.45 12.06 18.94
N SER A 442 3.50 11.57 18.14
CA SER A 442 2.06 11.77 18.34
C SER A 442 1.33 10.49 18.75
N GLY A 443 2.04 9.38 18.94
CA GLY A 443 1.52 8.14 19.51
C GLY A 443 1.51 6.91 18.59
N LEU A 444 1.61 7.08 17.26
CA LEU A 444 1.69 5.90 16.38
C LEU A 444 3.09 5.31 16.42
N LEU A 445 3.20 4.00 16.60
CA LEU A 445 4.49 3.28 16.50
C LEU A 445 4.95 3.06 15.05
N VAL A 446 4.87 4.10 14.22
CA VAL A 446 5.27 4.05 12.80
C VAL A 446 6.02 5.32 12.39
N SER A 447 7.12 5.19 11.66
CA SER A 447 7.84 6.32 11.05
C SER A 447 8.18 6.03 9.58
N TYR A 448 8.28 7.09 8.78
CA TYR A 448 8.75 7.02 7.40
C TYR A 448 9.91 7.96 7.15
N HIS A 449 10.78 7.58 6.21
CA HIS A 449 11.97 8.33 5.85
C HIS A 449 12.18 8.27 4.34
N LEU A 450 12.38 9.42 3.70
CA LEU A 450 12.74 9.50 2.29
C LEU A 450 14.26 9.40 2.16
N CYS A 451 14.72 8.53 1.26
CA CYS A 451 16.14 8.23 1.07
C CYS A 451 16.52 8.45 -0.40
N LYS A 452 17.61 9.22 -0.63
CA LYS A 452 18.15 9.49 -1.98
C LYS A 452 18.56 8.21 -2.72
N ASP A 453 19.14 7.27 -1.99
CA ASP A 453 19.59 5.97 -2.49
C ASP A 453 19.45 4.87 -1.42
N LEU A 454 19.76 3.63 -1.82
CA LEU A 454 19.65 2.45 -0.96
C LEU A 454 20.66 2.50 0.19
N ASP A 455 21.87 3.01 -0.03
CA ASP A 455 22.91 3.07 1.00
C ASP A 455 22.56 4.08 2.10
N SER A 456 21.86 5.17 1.77
CA SER A 456 21.25 6.07 2.76
C SER A 456 20.24 5.34 3.65
N ALA A 457 19.35 4.52 3.07
CA ALA A 457 18.39 3.74 3.85
C ALA A 457 19.10 2.71 4.76
N LEU A 458 20.10 1.99 4.24
CA LEU A 458 20.86 1.01 5.02
C LEU A 458 21.65 1.63 6.18
N ARG A 459 22.27 2.81 5.96
CA ARG A 459 22.94 3.60 7.00
C ARG A 459 21.98 4.01 8.11
N LEU A 460 20.79 4.48 7.74
CA LEU A 460 19.77 4.88 8.71
C LEU A 460 19.29 3.69 9.57
N ILE A 461 19.02 2.55 8.93
CA ILE A 461 18.64 1.31 9.63
C ILE A 461 19.75 0.87 10.59
N HIS A 462 21.00 0.86 10.11
CA HIS A 462 22.15 0.50 10.94
C HIS A 462 22.24 1.38 12.20
N MET A 463 22.07 2.69 12.03
CA MET A 463 22.11 3.66 13.13
C MET A 463 21.02 3.38 14.17
N PHE A 464 19.77 3.19 13.74
CA PHE A 464 18.67 2.90 14.68
C PHE A 464 18.88 1.57 15.41
N LEU A 465 19.34 0.53 14.72
CA LEU A 465 19.63 -0.76 15.35
C LEU A 465 20.79 -0.66 16.35
N LYS A 466 21.84 0.12 16.06
CA LYS A 466 22.94 0.37 17.02
C LYS A 466 22.50 1.15 18.27
N GLN A 467 21.48 1.99 18.14
CA GLN A 467 20.87 2.68 19.29
C GLN A 467 19.99 1.76 20.15
N GLY A 468 19.81 0.49 19.76
CA GLY A 468 19.01 -0.48 20.49
C GLY A 468 17.50 -0.33 20.25
N LEU A 469 17.09 0.45 19.24
CA LEU A 469 15.69 0.57 18.86
C LEU A 469 15.20 -0.73 18.24
N LYS A 470 14.00 -1.17 18.66
CA LYS A 470 13.39 -2.41 18.20
C LYS A 470 12.27 -2.13 17.22
N ALA A 471 12.43 -2.66 16.02
CA ALA A 471 11.40 -2.63 14.98
C ALA A 471 10.70 -4.00 14.90
N ILE A 472 9.39 -3.98 14.67
CA ILE A 472 8.61 -5.14 14.23
C ILE A 472 8.91 -5.38 12.75
N ASP A 473 8.82 -4.32 11.96
CA ASP A 473 8.93 -4.33 10.50
C ASP A 473 9.83 -3.19 10.03
N ILE A 474 10.67 -3.46 9.04
CA ILE A 474 11.53 -2.48 8.37
C ILE A 474 11.39 -2.74 6.87
N ASP A 475 10.79 -1.79 6.16
CA ASP A 475 10.45 -1.95 4.75
C ASP A 475 11.12 -0.86 3.91
N ILE A 476 11.90 -1.28 2.93
CA ILE A 476 12.52 -0.40 1.95
C ILE A 476 11.71 -0.48 0.67
N TYR A 477 10.99 0.61 0.34
CA TYR A 477 10.22 0.72 -0.90
C TYR A 477 11.02 1.49 -1.94
N LYS A 478 11.30 0.87 -3.09
CA LYS A 478 11.76 1.54 -4.30
C LYS A 478 10.59 2.33 -4.91
N ILE A 479 10.78 3.60 -5.22
CA ILE A 479 9.68 4.44 -5.70
C ILE A 479 9.68 4.52 -7.23
N ASN A 480 8.54 4.18 -7.84
CA ASN A 480 8.26 4.18 -9.29
C ASN A 480 9.14 3.24 -10.13
N ASP A 481 9.67 2.20 -9.51
CA ASP A 481 10.42 1.15 -10.21
C ASP A 481 10.13 -0.19 -9.55
N THR A 482 9.67 -1.15 -10.33
CA THR A 482 9.23 -2.47 -9.83
C THR A 482 10.35 -3.49 -9.84
N ASP A 483 11.41 -3.28 -10.63
CA ASP A 483 12.56 -4.16 -10.69
C ASP A 483 13.36 -4.07 -9.38
N LEU A 484 13.36 -5.16 -8.61
CA LEU A 484 14.05 -5.29 -7.31
C LEU A 484 15.38 -6.04 -7.41
N GLY A 485 15.84 -6.41 -8.62
CA GLY A 485 17.00 -7.28 -8.80
C GLY A 485 18.29 -6.67 -8.23
N HIS A 486 18.49 -5.36 -8.43
CA HIS A 486 19.62 -4.61 -7.88
C HIS A 486 19.62 -4.60 -6.34
N GLU A 487 18.47 -4.35 -5.73
CA GLU A 487 18.32 -4.29 -4.27
C GLU A 487 18.62 -5.65 -3.63
N LEU A 488 18.07 -6.73 -4.20
CA LEU A 488 18.32 -8.09 -3.73
C LEU A 488 19.81 -8.47 -3.83
N GLU A 489 20.47 -8.13 -4.94
CA GLU A 489 21.90 -8.37 -5.10
C GLU A 489 22.75 -7.54 -4.13
N ARG A 490 22.41 -6.25 -3.95
CA ARG A 490 23.13 -5.37 -3.03
C ARG A 490 23.03 -5.87 -1.59
N LEU A 491 21.84 -6.29 -1.14
CA LEU A 491 21.64 -6.85 0.20
C LEU A 491 22.43 -8.14 0.41
N ARG A 492 22.46 -9.03 -0.59
CA ARG A 492 23.23 -10.29 -0.53
C ARG A 492 24.72 -10.03 -0.35
N ASN A 493 25.22 -8.97 -0.99
CA ASN A 493 26.64 -8.63 -0.97
C ASN A 493 27.00 -7.65 0.18
N LEU A 494 26.13 -7.47 1.18
CA LEU A 494 26.47 -6.67 2.36
C LEU A 494 27.54 -7.36 3.20
N ASP A 495 28.50 -6.58 3.66
CA ASP A 495 29.62 -7.02 4.47
C ASP A 495 29.81 -6.14 5.73
N GLY A 496 30.80 -6.49 6.54
CA GLY A 496 31.17 -5.74 7.74
C GLY A 496 29.99 -5.51 8.69
N GLU A 497 29.77 -4.25 9.05
CA GLU A 497 28.76 -3.84 10.04
C GLU A 497 27.31 -3.83 9.52
N TYR A 498 27.11 -3.98 8.20
CA TYR A 498 25.78 -4.02 7.58
C TYR A 498 25.28 -5.44 7.33
N LYS A 499 26.13 -6.46 7.50
CA LYS A 499 25.82 -7.86 7.19
C LYS A 499 24.52 -8.34 7.82
N ASP A 500 24.29 -7.98 9.09
CA ASP A 500 23.11 -8.43 9.85
C ASP A 500 21.81 -7.73 9.44
N ILE A 501 21.87 -6.67 8.62
CA ILE A 501 20.69 -5.93 8.15
C ILE A 501 19.98 -6.70 7.04
N ALA A 502 20.72 -7.47 6.24
CA ALA A 502 20.22 -8.19 5.07
C ALA A 502 18.98 -9.06 5.36
N HIS A 503 18.89 -9.63 6.57
CA HIS A 503 17.77 -10.47 7.01
C HIS A 503 16.71 -9.72 7.83
N LYS A 504 16.94 -8.45 8.16
CA LYS A 504 16.06 -7.63 9.03
C LYS A 504 15.22 -6.62 8.26
N VAL A 505 15.22 -6.69 6.93
CA VAL A 505 14.53 -5.74 6.05
C VAL A 505 13.76 -6.47 4.98
N SER A 506 12.62 -5.90 4.59
CA SER A 506 11.91 -6.32 3.38
C SER A 506 12.13 -5.29 2.27
N ILE A 507 12.15 -5.77 1.02
CA ILE A 507 12.25 -4.92 -0.17
C ILE A 507 10.91 -4.97 -0.92
N GLY A 508 10.43 -3.82 -1.35
CA GLY A 508 9.24 -3.69 -2.18
C GLY A 508 9.28 -2.45 -3.06
N PHE A 509 8.15 -2.11 -3.66
CA PHE A 509 8.03 -0.89 -4.46
C PHE A 509 6.76 -0.10 -4.14
N LYS A 510 6.71 1.17 -4.53
CA LYS A 510 5.51 2.03 -4.43
C LYS A 510 5.39 2.95 -5.64
N PHE A 511 4.16 3.21 -6.06
CA PHE A 511 3.86 4.25 -7.04
C PHE A 511 3.55 5.55 -6.32
N ILE A 512 4.31 6.61 -6.63
CA ILE A 512 4.15 7.93 -6.05
C ILE A 512 4.49 8.96 -7.12
N SER A 513 3.58 9.89 -7.41
CA SER A 513 3.91 11.02 -8.27
C SER A 513 5.02 11.87 -7.66
N LYS A 514 6.10 12.12 -8.42
CA LYS A 514 7.29 12.91 -8.04
C LYS A 514 7.47 14.22 -8.83
N HIS A 515 6.90 14.32 -10.02
CA HIS A 515 7.18 15.41 -10.96
C HIS A 515 6.80 16.78 -10.44
N THR A 516 7.78 17.59 -10.08
CA THR A 516 7.58 18.97 -9.61
C THR A 516 8.31 19.97 -10.53
N PRO A 517 7.64 21.02 -11.04
CA PRO A 517 8.26 21.98 -11.93
C PRO A 517 9.27 22.88 -11.20
N LEU A 518 10.40 23.16 -11.84
CA LEU A 518 11.54 23.88 -11.29
C LEU A 518 11.82 25.21 -12.01
N SER A 519 12.23 26.21 -11.23
CA SER A 519 12.77 27.47 -11.70
C SER A 519 14.16 27.26 -12.32
N GLY A 520 14.71 28.30 -12.96
CA GLY A 520 16.08 28.25 -13.50
C GLY A 520 17.16 28.05 -12.43
N GLU A 521 16.84 28.33 -11.15
CA GLU A 521 17.72 28.15 -9.99
C GLU A 521 17.57 26.76 -9.35
N GLY A 522 16.73 25.89 -9.89
CA GLY A 522 16.51 24.52 -9.40
C GLY A 522 15.52 24.39 -8.23
N ASP A 523 14.91 25.51 -7.81
CA ASP A 523 13.85 25.52 -6.79
C ASP A 523 12.48 25.23 -7.41
N ILE A 524 11.51 24.74 -6.62
CA ILE A 524 10.14 24.48 -7.10
C ILE A 524 9.51 25.81 -7.54
N ARG A 525 8.96 25.85 -8.77
CA ARG A 525 8.26 27.03 -9.30
C ARG A 525 7.09 27.41 -8.41
N GLU A 526 6.88 28.72 -8.24
CA GLU A 526 5.69 29.26 -7.60
C GLU A 526 4.63 29.65 -8.65
N PHE A 527 3.43 29.96 -8.18
CA PHE A 527 2.32 30.42 -9.03
C PHE A 527 2.70 31.60 -9.94
N ASP A 528 3.45 32.58 -9.42
CA ASP A 528 3.89 33.74 -10.19
C ASP A 528 4.83 33.34 -11.34
N ASP A 529 5.72 32.36 -11.12
CA ASP A 529 6.64 31.87 -12.14
C ASP A 529 5.88 31.13 -13.25
N MET A 530 4.89 30.32 -12.86
CA MET A 530 4.01 29.64 -13.80
C MET A 530 3.20 30.62 -14.65
N ALA A 531 2.59 31.63 -14.02
CA ALA A 531 1.80 32.65 -14.72
C ALA A 531 2.66 33.46 -15.70
N LYS A 532 3.89 33.83 -15.31
CA LYS A 532 4.84 34.55 -16.19
C LYS A 532 5.23 33.73 -17.42
N ALA A 533 5.34 32.41 -17.27
CA ALA A 533 5.67 31.49 -18.36
C ALA A 533 4.53 31.26 -19.38
N SER A 534 3.31 31.71 -19.09
CA SER A 534 2.15 31.56 -19.98
C SER A 534 2.33 32.35 -21.30
N ARG A 535 1.92 31.73 -22.42
CA ARG A 535 1.79 32.39 -23.73
C ARG A 535 0.46 33.15 -23.77
N GLY A 536 0.49 34.45 -24.05
CA GLY A 536 -0.69 35.32 -23.98
C GLY A 536 -0.92 35.85 -22.56
N SER A 537 -2.17 35.80 -22.08
CA SER A 537 -2.56 36.28 -20.75
C SER A 537 -1.79 35.55 -19.64
N LYS A 538 -1.32 36.31 -18.65
CA LYS A 538 -0.52 35.81 -17.51
C LYS A 538 -1.41 35.19 -16.45
N MET A 539 -1.94 34.01 -16.76
CA MET A 539 -2.84 33.23 -15.91
C MET A 539 -2.29 31.82 -15.70
N ILE A 540 -2.76 31.16 -14.64
CA ILE A 540 -2.49 29.75 -14.35
C ILE A 540 -3.70 28.93 -14.80
N GLY A 541 -3.45 27.85 -15.54
CA GLY A 541 -4.46 26.85 -15.84
C GLY A 541 -4.66 25.91 -14.66
N TYR A 542 -5.92 25.62 -14.31
CA TYR A 542 -6.27 24.64 -13.30
C TYR A 542 -7.19 23.59 -13.92
N LEU A 543 -6.83 22.32 -13.76
CA LEU A 543 -7.61 21.17 -14.19
C LEU A 543 -7.77 20.22 -13.02
N LYS A 544 -9.02 19.92 -12.67
CA LYS A 544 -9.36 18.86 -11.71
C LYS A 544 -10.10 17.77 -12.46
N LEU A 545 -9.61 16.54 -12.33
CA LEU A 545 -10.20 15.34 -12.92
C LEU A 545 -10.73 14.47 -11.79
N ASP A 546 -11.85 13.80 -12.04
CA ASP A 546 -12.42 12.77 -11.18
C ASP A 546 -12.91 11.62 -12.06
N ILE A 547 -13.00 10.43 -11.49
CA ILE A 547 -13.46 9.24 -12.21
C ILE A 547 -14.95 9.07 -11.95
N ASP A 548 -15.73 9.29 -13.00
CA ASP A 548 -17.18 9.17 -12.93
C ASP A 548 -17.62 7.73 -12.59
N ASP A 549 -18.69 7.62 -11.80
CA ASP A 549 -19.35 6.35 -11.45
C ASP A 549 -18.45 5.28 -10.82
N LEU A 550 -17.29 5.63 -10.25
CA LEU A 550 -16.34 4.66 -9.68
C LEU A 550 -16.99 3.74 -8.65
N GLY A 551 -17.82 4.30 -7.75
CA GLY A 551 -18.54 3.51 -6.74
C GLY A 551 -19.57 2.56 -7.35
N LYS A 552 -20.21 2.93 -8.47
CA LYS A 552 -21.12 2.04 -9.20
C LYS A 552 -20.35 0.91 -9.88
N ARG A 553 -19.21 1.23 -10.51
CA ARG A 553 -18.33 0.23 -11.13
C ARG A 553 -17.79 -0.76 -10.11
N LEU A 554 -17.39 -0.28 -8.94
CA LEU A 554 -16.96 -1.14 -7.85
C LEU A 554 -18.07 -2.13 -7.45
N LYS A 555 -19.34 -1.67 -7.35
CA LYS A 555 -20.48 -2.56 -7.05
C LYS A 555 -20.76 -3.59 -8.14
N GLU A 556 -20.68 -3.19 -9.41
CA GLU A 556 -20.87 -4.09 -10.56
C GLU A 556 -19.77 -5.15 -10.66
N TYR A 557 -18.56 -4.80 -10.23
CA TYR A 557 -17.37 -5.62 -10.37
C TYR A 557 -17.10 -6.50 -9.14
N CYS A 558 -17.33 -5.98 -7.93
CA CYS A 558 -16.90 -6.60 -6.69
C CYS A 558 -17.95 -7.57 -6.16
N GLU A 559 -17.75 -8.87 -6.40
CA GLU A 559 -18.52 -9.92 -5.75
C GLU A 559 -17.75 -10.55 -4.58
N ARG A 560 -16.42 -10.50 -4.65
CA ARG A 560 -15.49 -11.14 -3.72
C ARG A 560 -14.45 -10.14 -3.22
N ILE A 561 -13.79 -10.46 -2.11
CA ILE A 561 -12.72 -9.60 -1.57
C ILE A 561 -11.50 -9.52 -2.51
N SER A 562 -11.19 -10.60 -3.23
CA SER A 562 -10.09 -10.63 -4.21
C SER A 562 -10.39 -9.80 -5.46
N ASP A 563 -11.68 -9.64 -5.82
CA ASP A 563 -12.11 -8.67 -6.82
C ASP A 563 -11.78 -7.27 -6.33
N PHE A 564 -12.31 -6.87 -5.17
CA PHE A 564 -12.07 -5.55 -4.57
C PHE A 564 -10.59 -5.17 -4.59
N LEU A 565 -9.72 -6.09 -4.18
CA LEU A 565 -8.29 -5.86 -4.14
C LEU A 565 -7.69 -5.61 -5.53
N THR A 566 -8.07 -6.42 -6.52
CA THR A 566 -7.60 -6.25 -7.91
C THR A 566 -8.05 -4.91 -8.50
N PHE A 567 -9.30 -4.52 -8.25
CA PHE A 567 -9.84 -3.23 -8.69
C PHE A 567 -9.05 -2.08 -8.06
N SER A 568 -8.90 -2.11 -6.74
CA SER A 568 -8.24 -1.07 -5.96
C SER A 568 -6.76 -0.89 -6.28
N GLU A 569 -6.01 -1.99 -6.47
CA GLU A 569 -4.61 -1.94 -6.91
C GLU A 569 -4.49 -1.40 -8.35
N THR A 570 -5.42 -1.76 -9.23
CA THR A 570 -5.46 -1.19 -10.59
C THR A 570 -5.72 0.32 -10.55
N MET A 571 -6.63 0.75 -9.66
CA MET A 571 -6.91 2.18 -9.46
C MET A 571 -5.68 2.94 -8.97
N SER A 572 -5.01 2.45 -7.93
CA SER A 572 -3.76 3.04 -7.42
C SER A 572 -2.68 3.07 -8.50
N PHE A 573 -2.49 1.99 -9.26
CA PHE A 573 -1.52 1.97 -10.36
C PHE A 573 -1.79 3.05 -11.42
N ILE A 574 -3.07 3.26 -11.78
CA ILE A 574 -3.47 4.31 -12.71
C ILE A 574 -3.21 5.70 -12.11
N THR A 575 -3.75 5.96 -10.92
CA THR A 575 -3.82 7.32 -10.36
C THR A 575 -2.51 7.77 -9.74
N GLU A 576 -1.78 6.90 -9.06
CA GLU A 576 -0.56 7.25 -8.32
C GLU A 576 0.70 7.09 -9.17
N GLY A 577 0.65 6.27 -10.23
CA GLY A 577 1.79 5.91 -11.06
C GLY A 577 1.67 6.36 -12.52
N CYS A 578 0.70 5.80 -13.26
CA CYS A 578 0.68 5.87 -14.73
C CYS A 578 0.54 7.30 -15.26
N ILE A 579 -0.27 8.15 -14.64
CA ILE A 579 -0.56 9.48 -15.19
C ILE A 579 0.71 10.32 -15.35
N GLU A 580 1.58 10.39 -14.33
CA GLU A 580 2.84 11.12 -14.43
C GLU A 580 3.75 10.54 -15.52
N HIS A 581 3.85 9.20 -15.56
CA HIS A 581 4.67 8.53 -16.57
C HIS A 581 4.16 8.83 -17.99
N MET A 582 2.85 8.73 -18.22
CA MET A 582 2.21 9.06 -19.50
C MET A 582 2.51 10.50 -19.93
N LEU A 583 2.38 11.46 -19.02
CA LEU A 583 2.67 12.87 -19.31
C LEU A 583 4.14 13.05 -19.70
N SER A 584 5.06 12.37 -19.02
CA SER A 584 6.50 12.44 -19.31
C SER A 584 6.89 11.92 -20.71
N LEU A 585 6.07 11.05 -21.31
CA LEU A 585 6.28 10.53 -22.66
C LEU A 585 5.71 11.45 -23.76
N HIS A 586 4.63 12.18 -23.45
CA HIS A 586 3.93 13.04 -24.42
C HIS A 586 4.45 14.48 -24.41
N PHE A 587 4.96 14.96 -23.27
CA PHE A 587 5.49 16.30 -23.14
C PHE A 587 7.02 16.29 -23.11
N ASN A 588 7.64 17.25 -23.80
CA ASN A 588 9.08 17.51 -23.64
C ASN A 588 9.37 18.04 -22.22
N ARG A 589 10.65 18.08 -21.84
CA ARG A 589 11.07 18.55 -20.51
C ARG A 589 10.55 19.96 -20.18
N ASP A 590 10.53 20.87 -21.13
CA ASP A 590 10.09 22.26 -20.91
C ASP A 590 8.60 22.37 -20.66
N ASP A 591 7.79 21.55 -21.34
CA ASP A 591 6.34 21.49 -21.16
C ASP A 591 5.98 20.77 -19.86
N MET A 592 6.65 19.66 -19.53
CA MET A 592 6.56 19.04 -18.21
C MET A 592 6.89 20.06 -17.11
N ASN A 593 7.92 20.88 -17.30
CA ASN A 593 8.33 21.90 -16.34
C ASN A 593 7.34 23.07 -16.15
N LYS A 594 6.17 23.02 -16.81
CA LYS A 594 5.03 23.93 -16.63
C LYS A 594 3.85 23.27 -15.92
N LEU A 595 3.90 21.96 -15.67
CA LEU A 595 2.83 21.19 -15.07
C LEU A 595 3.11 20.94 -13.60
N TYR A 596 2.09 21.15 -12.76
CA TYR A 596 2.10 20.82 -11.35
C TYR A 596 1.09 19.68 -11.12
N LEU A 597 1.57 18.49 -10.76
CA LEU A 597 0.74 17.31 -10.57
C LEU A 597 0.47 17.10 -9.08
N ILE A 598 -0.81 17.00 -8.72
CA ILE A 598 -1.28 16.76 -7.35
C ILE A 598 -2.33 15.67 -7.44
N TYR A 599 -2.15 14.61 -6.66
CA TYR A 599 -3.09 13.51 -6.51
C TYR A 599 -3.59 13.52 -5.08
N SER A 600 -4.92 13.50 -4.90
CA SER A 600 -5.55 13.54 -3.58
C SER A 600 -6.57 12.44 -3.46
#